data_AF-A0AAP8N6A1-F1
#
_entry.id   AF-A0AAP8N6A1-F1
#
_cell.length_a   1.000
_cell.length_b   1.000
_cell.length_c   1.000
_cell.angle_alpha   90.00
_cell.angle_beta   90.00
_cell.angle_gamma   90.00
#
_symmetry.space_group_name_H-M   'P 1'
#
loop_
_entity.id
_entity.type
_entity.pdbx_description
1 polymer ?
#
loop_
_entity_poly.entity_id
_entity_poly.type
_entity_poly.pdbx_seq_one_letter_code
_entity_poly.pdbx_strand_id
1 'polypeptide(L)'
;RLAYVGITRAMQNLVLTYAETRRLYGSETYNKVSRFVREVPKGLIQEVRLSNSVSRPFGGGQQQSSSSLFGGSEIPDTGFSLGQT
;
A
#
# COMPACT_ATOMS: atom_id res chain seq x y z
N ARG A 1 18.70 -2.57 23.65
CA ARG A 1 19.92 -3.41 23.62
C ARG A 1 19.65 -4.86 23.20
N LEU A 2 18.54 -5.49 23.61
CA LEU A 2 18.21 -6.87 23.18
C LEU A 2 18.14 -7.06 21.66
N ALA A 3 17.52 -6.12 20.93
CA ALA A 3 17.43 -6.20 19.48
C ALA A 3 18.80 -6.21 18.79
N TYR A 4 19.74 -5.37 19.26
CA TYR A 4 21.10 -5.33 18.73
C TYR A 4 21.81 -6.69 18.87
N VAL A 5 21.74 -7.30 20.06
CA VAL A 5 22.32 -8.62 20.31
C VAL A 5 21.70 -9.66 19.38
N GLY A 6 20.36 -9.65 19.24
CA GLY A 6 19.65 -10.55 18.33
C GLY A 6 20.07 -10.40 16.87
N ILE A 7 20.24 -9.16 16.40
CA ILE A 7 20.70 -8.86 15.03
C ILE A 7 22.12 -9.43 14.81
N THR A 8 23.03 -9.19 15.75
CA THR A 8 24.43 -9.66 15.63
C THR A 8 24.62 -11.18 15.78
N ARG A 9 23.55 -11.94 16.10
CA ARG A 9 23.59 -13.41 16.11
C ARG A 9 23.56 -14.01 14.70
N ALA A 10 22.99 -13.30 13.73
CA ALA A 10 22.93 -13.77 12.34
C ALA A 10 24.30 -13.63 11.66
N MET A 11 24.85 -14.74 11.14
CA MET A 11 26.14 -14.74 10.43
C MET A 11 25.99 -14.59 8.91
N GLN A 12 24.90 -15.11 8.33
CA GLN A 12 24.67 -15.13 6.88
C GLN A 12 23.39 -14.39 6.49
N ASN A 13 22.25 -14.82 7.04
CA ASN A 13 20.93 -14.28 6.71
C ASN A 13 20.18 -13.86 7.97
N LEU A 14 19.58 -12.67 7.96
CA LEU A 14 18.71 -12.16 9.02
C LEU A 14 17.30 -11.96 8.46
N VAL A 15 16.33 -12.66 9.03
CA VAL A 15 14.91 -12.51 8.67
C VAL A 15 14.18 -11.93 9.87
N LEU A 16 13.51 -10.80 9.67
CA LEU A 16 12.66 -10.17 10.68
C LEU A 16 11.21 -10.34 10.28
N THR A 17 10.38 -10.84 11.20
CA THR A 17 8.94 -11.02 10.98
C THR A 17 8.14 -10.21 11.97
N TYR A 18 6.97 -9.72 11.53
CA TYR A 18 5.99 -9.09 12.39
C TYR A 18 4.59 -9.51 11.95
N ALA A 19 3.64 -9.42 12.87
CA ALA A 19 2.23 -9.68 12.60
C ALA A 19 1.42 -8.46 13.00
N GLU A 20 0.49 -8.05 12.13
CA GLU A 20 -0.41 -6.91 12.37
C GLU A 20 -1.39 -7.20 13.51
N THR A 21 -1.90 -8.44 13.57
CA THR A 21 -2.82 -8.92 14.61
C THR A 21 -2.28 -10.19 15.26
N ARG A 22 -2.36 -10.26 16.59
CA ARG A 22 -2.03 -11.49 17.34
C ARG A 22 -3.06 -11.73 18.42
N ARG A 23 -3.41 -13.00 18.62
CA ARG A 23 -4.25 -13.42 19.75
C ARG A 23 -3.34 -13.73 20.95
N LEU A 24 -3.38 -12.88 21.97
CA LEU A 24 -2.60 -13.02 23.20
C LEU A 24 -3.57 -13.13 24.39
N TYR A 25 -3.41 -14.16 25.22
CA TYR A 25 -4.29 -14.41 26.36
C TYR A 25 -5.79 -14.41 26.01
N GLY A 26 -6.14 -14.94 24.83
CA GLY A 26 -7.52 -15.03 24.36
C GLY A 26 -8.09 -13.76 23.73
N SER A 27 -7.38 -12.63 23.80
CA SER A 27 -7.79 -11.36 23.18
C SER A 27 -6.99 -11.06 21.91
N GLU A 28 -7.63 -10.46 20.92
CA GLU A 28 -6.94 -9.99 19.72
C GLU A 28 -6.32 -8.62 19.96
N THR A 29 -5.03 -8.50 19.69
CA THR A 29 -4.26 -7.26 19.84
C THR A 29 -3.63 -6.89 18.51
N TYR A 30 -3.91 -5.67 18.08
CA TYR A 30 -3.26 -5.03 16.95
C TYR A 30 -1.93 -4.42 17.40
N ASN A 31 -0.83 -4.97 16.88
CA ASN A 31 0.50 -4.54 17.27
C ASN A 31 1.13 -3.71 16.16
N LYS A 32 1.61 -2.52 16.51
CA LYS A 32 2.43 -1.71 15.60
C LYS A 32 3.78 -2.41 15.37
N VAL A 33 4.35 -2.19 14.19
CA VAL A 33 5.69 -2.67 13.85
C VAL A 33 6.71 -2.19 14.88
N SER A 34 7.63 -3.06 15.27
CA SER A 34 8.70 -2.74 16.22
C SER A 34 9.51 -1.54 15.74
N ARG A 35 9.77 -0.58 16.65
CA ARG A 35 10.62 0.59 16.36
C ARG A 35 11.99 0.21 15.80
N PHE A 36 12.55 -0.92 16.22
CA PHE A 36 13.86 -1.38 15.77
C PHE A 36 13.90 -1.72 14.28
N VAL A 37 12.76 -2.11 13.68
CA VAL A 37 12.67 -2.32 12.22
C VAL A 37 12.81 -0.98 11.48
N ARG A 38 12.28 0.11 12.05
CA ARG A 38 12.34 1.46 11.45
C ARG A 38 13.70 2.14 11.64
N GLU A 39 14.48 1.71 12.63
CA GLU A 39 15.82 2.21 12.90
C GLU A 39 16.87 1.61 11.94
N VAL A 40 16.56 0.48 11.28
CA VAL A 40 17.44 -0.13 10.27
C VAL A 40 17.38 0.68 8.95
N PRO A 41 18.53 0.99 8.31
CA PRO A 41 18.55 1.69 7.03
C PRO A 41 17.79 0.93 5.94
N LYS A 42 16.89 1.62 5.23
CA LYS A 42 16.00 1.03 4.21
C LYS A 42 16.74 0.33 3.06
N GLY A 43 17.95 0.78 2.71
CA GLY A 43 18.77 0.17 1.65
C GLY A 43 19.27 -1.25 1.99
N LEU A 44 19.20 -1.65 3.26
CA LEU A 44 19.61 -2.97 3.73
C LEU A 44 18.41 -3.90 3.98
N ILE A 45 17.19 -3.41 3.80
CA ILE A 45 15.96 -4.16 4.07
C ILE A 45 15.35 -4.59 2.74
N GLN A 46 15.16 -5.89 2.58
CA GLN A 46 14.33 -6.44 1.52
C GLN A 46 12.93 -6.73 2.08
N GLU A 47 11.94 -5.90 1.73
CA GLU A 47 10.56 -6.12 2.14
C GLU A 47 9.92 -7.23 1.29
N VAL A 48 9.56 -8.35 1.93
CA VAL A 48 8.76 -9.40 1.30
C VAL A 48 7.29 -9.07 1.52
N ARG A 49 6.68 -8.37 0.56
CA ARG A 49 5.24 -8.11 0.57
C ARG A 49 4.52 -9.24 -0.15
N LEU A 50 3.47 -9.80 0.47
CA LEU A 50 2.61 -10.81 -0.17
C LEU A 50 1.71 -10.22 -1.28
N SER A 51 1.80 -8.91 -1.55
CA SER A 51 0.97 -8.26 -2.55
C SER A 51 1.65 -8.26 -3.92
N ASN A 52 0.95 -8.78 -4.93
CA ASN A 52 1.20 -8.59 -6.36
C ASN A 52 0.94 -7.14 -6.81
N SER A 53 1.15 -6.17 -5.92
CA SER A 53 0.80 -4.77 -6.11
C SER A 53 2.00 -4.04 -6.69
N VAL A 54 2.08 -4.02 -8.02
CA VAL A 54 2.93 -3.08 -8.76
C VAL A 54 2.61 -1.68 -8.26
N SER A 55 3.59 -1.01 -7.66
CA SER A 55 3.49 0.39 -7.24
C SER A 55 3.32 1.24 -8.49
N ARG A 56 2.08 1.65 -8.80
CA ARG A 56 1.83 2.67 -9.81
C ARG A 56 2.40 3.99 -9.25
N PRO A 57 3.33 4.65 -9.95
CA PRO A 57 3.88 5.91 -9.47
C PRO A 57 2.76 6.93 -9.33
N PHE A 58 2.48 7.35 -8.09
CA PHE A 58 1.75 8.57 -7.81
C PHE A 58 2.70 9.74 -8.07
N GLY A 59 2.69 10.25 -9.29
CA GLY A 59 3.53 11.38 -9.68
C GLY A 59 3.17 11.89 -11.07
N GLY A 60 2.43 12.99 -11.13
CA GLY A 60 2.15 13.72 -12.37
C GLY A 60 0.82 14.45 -12.31
N GLY A 61 0.80 15.62 -11.66
CA GLY A 61 -0.30 16.55 -11.88
C GLY A 61 -0.33 16.96 -13.35
N GLN A 62 -1.46 16.74 -14.01
CA GLN A 62 -1.89 17.56 -15.13
C GLN A 62 -3.24 18.17 -14.78
N GLN A 63 -3.26 19.50 -14.71
CA GLN A 63 -4.44 20.30 -14.95
C GLN A 63 -4.97 19.95 -16.34
N GLN A 64 -6.14 19.32 -16.40
CA GLN A 64 -7.05 19.38 -17.55
C GLN A 64 -8.44 19.57 -16.93
N SER A 65 -8.90 20.80 -16.78
CA SER A 65 -9.70 21.49 -17.80
C SER A 65 -10.88 20.61 -18.24
N SER A 66 -12.05 21.05 -17.81
CA SER A 66 -13.39 20.60 -18.19
C SER A 66 -13.53 20.09 -19.62
N SER A 67 -13.94 18.83 -19.76
CA SER A 67 -14.78 18.38 -20.88
C SER A 67 -15.46 17.06 -20.54
N SER A 68 -16.71 17.17 -20.10
CA SER A 68 -17.83 16.29 -20.45
C SER A 68 -17.54 14.79 -20.61
N LEU A 69 -17.47 14.06 -19.50
CA LEU A 69 -17.49 12.59 -19.46
C LEU A 69 -18.80 11.96 -20.01
N PHE A 70 -19.74 12.76 -20.51
CA PHE A 70 -21.08 12.34 -20.93
C PHE A 70 -21.47 12.79 -22.36
N GLY A 71 -20.54 13.36 -23.14
CA GLY A 71 -20.84 13.94 -24.46
C GLY A 71 -21.03 12.94 -25.62
N GLY A 72 -21.19 11.64 -25.36
CA GLY A 72 -21.18 10.60 -26.39
C GLY A 72 -22.33 9.58 -26.34
N SER A 73 -23.38 9.83 -25.54
CA SER A 73 -24.57 8.97 -25.49
C SER A 73 -25.71 9.54 -26.32
N GLU A 74 -25.42 10.01 -27.54
CA GLU A 74 -26.43 10.34 -28.53
C GLU A 74 -26.80 9.09 -29.33
N ILE A 75 -28.10 8.77 -29.39
CA ILE A 75 -28.60 7.65 -30.19
C ILE A 75 -28.79 8.19 -31.61
N PRO A 76 -28.11 7.65 -32.64
CA PRO A 76 -28.30 8.11 -34.01
C PRO A 76 -29.78 7.93 -34.42
N ASP A 77 -30.31 8.95 -35.09
CA ASP A 77 -31.69 9.09 -35.60
C ASP A 77 -32.79 9.45 -34.59
N THR A 78 -32.46 9.84 -33.36
CA THR A 78 -33.43 10.47 -32.45
C THR A 78 -32.82 11.66 -31.71
N GLY A 79 -33.47 12.83 -31.74
CA GLY A 79 -32.98 14.07 -31.12
C GLY A 79 -33.08 14.13 -29.59
N PHE A 80 -33.00 12.99 -28.90
CA PHE A 80 -33.18 12.89 -27.46
C PHE A 80 -31.86 12.54 -26.78
N SER A 81 -31.56 13.23 -25.67
CA SER A 81 -30.42 12.94 -24.81
C SER A 81 -30.88 12.39 -23.46
N LEU A 82 -30.11 11.47 -22.88
CA LEU A 82 -30.39 10.89 -21.58
C LEU A 82 -30.37 12.00 -20.49
N GLY A 83 -31.49 12.20 -19.79
CA GLY A 83 -31.60 13.18 -18.70
C GLY A 83 -32.34 14.48 -19.04
N GLN A 84 -33.00 14.56 -20.20
CA GLN A 84 -33.92 15.66 -20.49
C GLN A 84 -35.24 15.46 -19.73
N THR A 85 -35.55 16.34 -18.78
CA THR A 85 -36.85 16.46 -18.09
C THR A 85 -37.59 17.68 -18.56
#